data_AF-A0A1B1KFP1-F1
#
_entry.id   AF-A0A1B1KFP1-F1
#
_cell.length_a   1.000
_cell.length_b   1.000
_cell.length_c   1.000
_cell.angle_alpha   90.00
_cell.angle_beta   90.00
_cell.angle_gamma   90.00
#
_symmetry.space_group_name_H-M   'P 1'
#
loop_
_entity.id
_entity.type
_entity.pdbx_description
1 polymer ?
#
loop_
_entity_poly.entity_id
_entity_poly.type
_entity_poly.pdbx_seq_one_letter_code
_entity_poly.pdbx_strand_id
1 'polypeptide(L)'
;MLRVRRILCPSVECSRRAFAEQIDGLTNVYSRRTLLLKGIFERIGLALAGRPGARLAFTLGVHVGRSTLLRLVRALPVVGSSEVGR
;
A
#
# COMPACT_ATOMS: atom_id res chain seq x y z
N MET A 1 -9.15 15.73 2.29
CA MET A 1 -10.27 14.93 2.82
C MET A 1 -10.83 14.08 1.68
N LEU A 2 -11.04 12.77 1.87
CA LEU A 2 -11.59 11.87 0.84
C LEU A 2 -13.06 11.59 1.14
N ARG A 3 -13.93 11.74 0.12
CA ARG A 3 -15.36 11.41 0.21
C ARG A 3 -15.64 10.24 -0.73
N VAL A 4 -16.19 9.16 -0.20
CA VAL A 4 -16.58 7.95 -0.96
C VAL A 4 -18.02 7.60 -0.65
N ARG A 5 -18.72 6.99 -1.60
CA ARG A 5 -20.09 6.53 -1.38
C ARG A 5 -20.10 5.24 -0.56
N ARG A 6 -20.98 5.16 0.43
CA ARG A 6 -21.33 3.90 1.08
C ARG A 6 -22.52 3.30 0.34
N ILE A 7 -22.38 2.07 -0.13
CA ILE A 7 -23.40 1.32 -0.87
C ILE A 7 -23.92 0.22 0.05
N LEU A 8 -25.23 0.02 0.10
CA LEU A 8 -25.87 -1.04 0.89
C LEU A 8 -26.47 -2.09 -0.05
N CYS A 9 -26.27 -3.38 0.26
CA CYS A 9 -26.96 -4.44 -0.46
C CYS A 9 -28.44 -4.48 -0.01
N PRO A 10 -29.42 -4.49 -0.94
CA PRO A 10 -30.83 -4.54 -0.57
C PRO A 10 -31.30 -5.93 -0.10
N SER A 11 -30.57 -7.00 -0.42
CA SER A 11 -30.96 -8.36 -0.03
C SER A 11 -30.68 -8.64 1.45
N VAL A 12 -31.68 -9.18 2.14
CA VAL A 12 -31.62 -9.53 3.57
C VAL A 12 -30.68 -10.72 3.83
N GLU A 13 -30.51 -11.59 2.83
CA GLU A 13 -29.65 -12.78 2.91
C GLU A 13 -28.18 -12.47 2.60
N CYS A 14 -27.86 -11.24 2.19
CA CYS A 14 -26.50 -10.89 1.81
C CYS A 14 -25.58 -10.79 3.03
N SER A 15 -24.56 -11.65 3.10
CA SER A 15 -23.55 -11.66 4.16
C SER A 15 -22.72 -10.37 4.24
N ARG A 16 -22.61 -9.62 3.14
CA ARG A 16 -21.92 -8.31 3.08
C ARG A 16 -22.92 -7.20 2.78
N ARG A 17 -23.45 -6.58 3.85
CA ARG A 17 -24.52 -5.57 3.75
C ARG A 17 -24.05 -4.19 3.35
N ALA A 18 -22.78 -3.84 3.58
CA ALA A 18 -22.25 -2.50 3.31
C ALA A 18 -20.91 -2.57 2.57
N PHE A 19 -20.79 -1.76 1.54
CA PHE A 19 -19.60 -1.58 0.73
C PHE A 19 -19.24 -0.10 0.69
N ALA A 20 -17.95 0.19 0.50
CA ALA A 20 -17.49 1.52 0.15
C ALA A 20 -17.09 1.50 -1.33
N GLU A 21 -17.50 2.52 -2.08
CA GLU A 21 -17.01 2.79 -3.43
C GLU A 21 -15.49 2.74 -3.47
N GLN A 22 -14.95 2.03 -4.46
CA GLN A 22 -13.51 1.97 -4.70
C GLN A 22 -13.17 2.91 -5.86
N ILE A 23 -12.42 3.96 -5.56
CA ILE A 23 -11.82 4.87 -6.55
C ILE A 23 -10.52 4.23 -7.03
N ASP A 24 -10.48 3.93 -8.33
CA ASP A 24 -9.29 3.37 -8.95
C ASP A 24 -8.07 4.26 -8.74
N GLY A 25 -6.92 3.62 -8.49
CA GLY A 25 -5.68 4.33 -8.17
C GLY A 25 -5.65 5.07 -6.83
N LEU A 26 -6.71 5.03 -6.00
CA LEU A 26 -6.74 5.72 -4.70
C LEU A 26 -7.09 4.82 -3.52
N THR A 27 -8.08 3.95 -3.68
CA THR A 27 -8.59 3.09 -2.61
C THR A 27 -8.43 1.62 -2.97
N ASN A 28 -8.20 0.79 -1.97
CA ASN A 28 -8.20 -0.67 -2.11
C ASN A 28 -8.91 -1.29 -0.90
N VAL A 29 -9.63 -2.38 -1.14
CA VAL A 29 -10.42 -3.08 -0.13
C VAL A 29 -9.51 -3.55 1.01
N TYR A 30 -9.95 -3.36 2.24
CA TYR A 30 -9.21 -3.69 3.47
C TYR A 30 -7.86 -2.97 3.64
N SER A 31 -7.50 -2.01 2.79
CA SER A 31 -6.27 -1.27 2.94
C SER A 31 -6.36 -0.32 4.14
N ARG A 32 -5.36 -0.43 5.03
CA ARG A 32 -5.18 0.48 6.17
C ARG A 32 -4.28 1.67 5.82
N ARG A 33 -3.83 1.76 4.57
CA ARG A 33 -2.88 2.77 4.06
C ARG A 33 -3.32 3.27 2.70
N THR A 34 -3.04 4.54 2.40
CA THR A 34 -3.22 5.06 1.04
C THR A 34 -2.22 4.41 0.08
N LEU A 35 -2.58 4.30 -1.20
CA LEU A 35 -1.67 3.76 -2.22
C LEU A 35 -0.40 4.61 -2.34
N LEU A 36 -0.51 5.93 -2.19
CA LEU A 36 0.63 6.85 -2.15
C LEU A 36 1.62 6.50 -1.02
N LEU A 37 1.11 6.28 0.20
CA LEU A 37 1.96 5.94 1.34
C LEU A 37 2.63 4.58 1.15
N LYS A 38 1.93 3.61 0.54
CA LYS A 38 2.51 2.32 0.17
C LYS A 38 3.70 2.51 -0.79
N GLY A 39 3.54 3.32 -1.83
CA GLY A 39 4.61 3.62 -2.79
C GLY A 39 5.81 4.33 -2.16
N ILE A 40 5.58 5.24 -1.21
CA ILE A 40 6.67 5.87 -0.43
C ILE A 40 7.44 4.79 0.35
N PHE A 41 6.75 3.87 1.02
CA PHE A 41 7.40 2.78 1.75
C PHE A 41 8.14 1.80 0.83
N GLU A 42 7.64 1.53 -0.36
CA GLU A 42 8.35 0.74 -1.37
C GLU A 42 9.67 1.41 -1.77
N ARG A 43 9.66 2.73 -2.06
CA ARG A 43 10.88 3.50 -2.38
C ARG A 43 11.87 3.58 -1.24
N ILE A 44 11.39 3.87 -0.02
CA ILE A 44 12.22 3.87 1.19
C ILE A 44 12.83 2.48 1.42
N GLY A 45 12.02 1.42 1.28
CA GLY A 45 12.47 0.05 1.44
C GLY A 45 13.50 -0.37 0.39
N LEU A 46 13.33 0.04 -0.87
CA LEU A 46 14.30 -0.21 -1.93
C LEU A 46 15.64 0.50 -1.66
N ALA A 47 15.60 1.75 -1.20
CA ALA A 47 16.80 2.55 -0.95
C ALA A 47 17.54 2.18 0.36
N LEU A 48 16.78 1.88 1.43
CA LEU A 48 17.30 1.79 2.80
C LEU A 48 17.03 0.45 3.49
N ALA A 49 16.38 -0.49 2.81
CA ALA A 49 15.96 -1.78 3.35
C ALA A 49 15.11 -1.63 4.63
N GLY A 50 15.22 -2.59 5.55
CA GLY A 50 14.34 -2.72 6.70
C GLY A 50 14.55 -1.66 7.80
N ARG A 51 15.60 -1.82 8.62
CA ARG A 51 15.79 -1.00 9.84
C ARG A 51 16.12 0.47 9.55
N PRO A 52 17.04 0.81 8.63
CA PRO A 52 17.33 2.20 8.30
C PRO A 52 16.09 2.90 7.71
N GLY A 53 15.35 2.22 6.81
CA GLY A 53 14.11 2.74 6.26
C GLY A 53 13.03 2.99 7.31
N ALA A 54 12.89 2.10 8.31
CA ALA A 54 11.93 2.26 9.40
C ALA A 54 12.26 3.48 10.28
N ARG A 55 13.55 3.76 10.53
CA ARG A 55 13.98 4.96 11.26
C ARG A 55 13.68 6.23 10.47
N LEU A 56 13.99 6.25 9.17
CA LEU A 56 13.67 7.41 8.32
C LEU A 56 12.17 7.68 8.30
N ALA A 57 11.35 6.64 8.12
CA ALA A 57 9.89 6.76 8.14
C ALA A 57 9.39 7.38 9.45
N PHE A 58 9.94 6.94 10.59
CA PHE A 58 9.62 7.51 11.90
C PHE A 58 9.96 9.01 11.96
N THR A 59 11.15 9.42 11.49
CA THR A 59 11.53 10.84 11.39
C THR A 59 10.60 11.64 10.49
N LEU A 60 10.02 11.03 9.46
CA LEU A 60 9.02 11.63 8.56
C LEU A 60 7.58 11.60 9.14
N GLY A 61 7.41 11.22 10.41
CA GLY A 61 6.11 11.19 11.08
C GLY A 61 5.22 10.01 10.72
N VAL A 62 5.76 8.96 10.10
CA VAL A 62 5.01 7.76 9.68
C VAL A 62 5.59 6.49 10.28
N HIS A 63 4.72 5.70 10.92
CA HIS A 63 5.16 4.46 11.57
C HIS A 63 5.10 3.26 10.61
N VAL A 64 6.26 2.63 10.39
CA VAL A 64 6.38 1.35 9.67
C VAL A 64 7.49 0.51 10.28
N GLY A 65 7.25 -0.80 10.42
CA GLY A 65 8.25 -1.74 10.93
C GLY A 65 9.19 -2.25 9.84
N ARG A 66 10.43 -2.62 10.22
CA ARG A 66 11.44 -3.21 9.30
C ARG A 66 10.88 -4.35 8.44
N SER A 67 10.10 -5.24 9.03
CA SER A 67 9.57 -6.43 8.36
C SER A 67 8.51 -6.05 7.34
N THR A 68 7.78 -4.95 7.57
CA THR A 68 6.81 -4.43 6.61
C THR A 68 7.48 -3.83 5.40
N LEU A 69 8.56 -3.05 5.58
CA LEU A 69 9.34 -2.55 4.45
C LEU A 69 9.92 -3.70 3.61
N LEU A 70 10.55 -4.69 4.25
CA LEU A 70 11.10 -5.85 3.53
C LEU A 70 10.01 -6.66 2.81
N ARG A 71 8.81 -6.78 3.40
CA ARG A 71 7.68 -7.45 2.74
C ARG A 71 7.20 -6.67 1.52
N LEU A 72 7.13 -5.34 1.61
CA LEU A 72 6.73 -4.49 0.49
C LEU A 72 7.74 -4.59 -0.66
N VAL A 73 9.03 -4.53 -0.35
CA VAL A 73 10.09 -4.68 -1.36
C VAL A 73 10.03 -6.05 -2.04
N ARG A 74 9.86 -7.14 -1.28
CA ARG A 74 9.73 -8.50 -1.84
C ARG A 74 8.46 -8.71 -2.68
N ALA A 75 7.43 -7.90 -2.45
CA ALA A 75 6.19 -7.96 -3.21
C ALA A 75 6.22 -7.10 -4.48
N LEU A 76 7.30 -6.33 -4.70
CA LEU A 76 7.48 -5.60 -5.95
C LEU A 76 7.77 -6.58 -7.10
N PRO A 77 7.26 -6.30 -8.30
CA PRO A 77 7.64 -7.08 -9.47
C PRO A 77 9.15 -6.91 -9.68
N VAL A 78 9.85 -8.02 -9.89
CA VAL A 78 11.22 -7.96 -10.39
C VAL A 78 11.10 -7.46 -11.82
N VAL A 79 11.49 -6.22 -12.05
CA VAL A 79 11.70 -5.74 -13.41
C VAL A 79 12.86 -6.58 -13.93
N GLY A 80 12.55 -7.53 -14.82
CA GLY A 80 13.57 -8.28 -15.53
C GLY A 80 14.55 -7.28 -16.12
N SER A 81 15.83 -7.50 -15.85
CA SER A 81 16.94 -6.76 -16.44
C SER A 81 16.90 -6.93 -17.96
N SER A 82 16.08 -6.15 -18.64
CA SER A 82 16.16 -5.99 -20.08
C SER A 82 17.39 -5.13 -20.38
N GLU A 83 18.45 -5.83 -20.80
CA GLU A 83 19.60 -5.33 -21.57
C GLU A 83 20.52 -4.30 -20.90
N VAL A 84 21.36 -4.77 -19.96
CA VAL A 84 22.74 -4.24 -19.88
C VAL A 84 23.59 -5.14 -20.77
N GLY A 85 23.59 -4.80 -22.05
CA GLY A 85 24.22 -5.58 -23.11
C GLY A 85 24.36 -4.77 -24.39
N ARG A 86 25.05 -3.62 -24.32
CA ARG A 86 25.89 -3.12 -25.41
C ARG A 86 26.93 -2.15 -24.89
#